data_AF-A0A849H6Y4-F1
#
_entry.id   AF-A0A849H6Y4-F1
#
_cell.length_a   1.000
_cell.length_b   1.000
_cell.length_c   1.000
_cell.angle_alpha   90.00
_cell.angle_beta   90.00
_cell.angle_gamma   90.00
#
_symmetry.space_group_name_H-M   'P 1'
#
loop_
_entity.id
_entity.type
_entity.pdbx_description
1 polymer ?
#
loop_
_entity_poly.entity_id
_entity_poly.type
_entity_poly.pdbx_seq_one_letter_code
_entity_poly.pdbx_strand_id
1 'polypeptide(L)'
;MARVINELWEWIAVAVGLLVVLGGAVVGLMRGRGGRTKEAPPQAPGRDGDVLPGVGDDAEPPRDAPKRPIEDAGSVDTLPAPGYETPAPPEPETPTIERPAEAKGRLQRLRARLARSNSSLGQGLLALLSRGHLDEEAWEEVEDTLIASDLGVEATTELVDSLRQQVKVDGTTDEATVRGWLREDLLKLVDPTMDRSIADSRVDGRPAVVMVVGVNGTGKTTTVGKLARVLVAEDKDVVLGAADTFRAAAADQLETWGARVGVPTIRSDRDGADPAAVAFDAVKAGTELEADVVLVDTAGRLHNKVGLMDELGKVKRVIEKQSPIDEVLLVLDATTGQNGLRQAEVFAEVVDVTGIVLTKLDGTAKGGIVVSVQRKLGVPVKLVGLGEGPDDLAPFDPEAFVDAIVG
;
A
#
# COMPACT_ATOMS: atom_id res chain seq x y z
N MET A 1 48.19 29.48 -26.10
CA MET A 1 47.23 28.88 -25.15
C MET A 1 46.18 28.02 -25.86
N ALA A 2 45.51 28.50 -26.92
CA ALA A 2 44.52 27.70 -27.67
C ALA A 2 45.03 26.40 -28.33
N ARG A 3 46.28 26.38 -28.82
CA ARG A 3 46.87 25.20 -29.48
C ARG A 3 47.13 24.03 -28.52
N VAL A 4 47.50 24.33 -27.27
CA VAL A 4 47.76 23.32 -26.23
C VAL A 4 46.45 22.69 -25.73
N ILE A 5 45.37 23.49 -25.68
CA ILE A 5 44.05 23.00 -25.29
C ILE A 5 43.50 22.03 -26.35
N ASN A 6 43.70 22.32 -27.64
CA ASN A 6 43.25 21.42 -28.71
C ASN A 6 44.00 20.08 -28.73
N GLU A 7 45.32 20.08 -28.52
CA GLU A 7 46.09 18.84 -28.39
C GLU A 7 45.62 18.01 -27.18
N LEU A 8 45.29 18.66 -26.06
CA LEU A 8 44.78 17.95 -24.88
C LEU A 8 43.44 17.25 -25.16
N TRP A 9 42.53 17.88 -25.91
CA TRP A 9 41.25 17.29 -26.30
C TRP A 9 41.39 16.12 -27.26
N GLU A 10 42.36 16.17 -28.19
CA GLU A 10 42.65 15.04 -29.08
C GLU A 10 43.15 13.82 -28.29
N TRP A 11 44.04 14.01 -27.31
CA TRP A 11 44.52 12.92 -26.45
C TRP A 11 43.41 12.33 -25.56
N ILE A 12 42.51 13.18 -25.04
CA ILE A 12 41.34 12.72 -24.26
C ILE A 12 40.39 11.90 -25.14
N ALA A 13 40.10 12.34 -26.36
CA ALA A 13 39.22 11.63 -27.28
C ALA A 13 39.80 10.24 -27.66
N VAL A 14 41.11 10.16 -27.89
CA VAL A 14 41.81 8.88 -28.16
C VAL A 14 41.77 7.96 -26.94
N ALA A 15 41.98 8.48 -25.73
CA ALA A 15 41.93 7.69 -24.50
C ALA A 15 40.53 7.12 -24.22
N VAL A 16 39.48 7.92 -24.45
CA VAL A 16 38.08 7.47 -24.31
C VAL A 16 37.74 6.40 -25.35
N GLY A 17 38.17 6.58 -26.61
CA GLY A 17 37.98 5.57 -27.66
C GLY A 17 38.63 4.22 -27.32
N LEU A 18 39.85 4.24 -26.78
CA LEU A 18 40.56 3.04 -26.33
C LEU A 18 39.84 2.33 -25.17
N LEU A 19 39.31 3.07 -24.20
CA LEU A 19 38.53 2.50 -23.08
C LEU A 19 37.23 1.84 -23.54
N VAL A 20 36.53 2.42 -24.53
CA VAL A 20 35.30 1.84 -25.09
C VAL A 20 35.60 0.54 -25.83
N VAL A 21 36.67 0.49 -26.61
CA VAL A 21 37.09 -0.75 -27.31
C VAL A 21 37.50 -1.84 -26.33
N LEU A 22 38.24 -1.48 -25.27
CA LEU A 22 38.65 -2.43 -24.23
C LEU A 22 37.44 -2.98 -23.46
N GLY A 23 36.49 -2.11 -23.09
CA GLY A 23 35.24 -2.50 -22.42
C GLY A 23 34.37 -3.42 -23.26
N GLY A 24 34.25 -3.14 -24.57
CA GLY A 24 33.53 -4.01 -25.51
C GLY A 24 34.14 -5.41 -25.63
N ALA A 25 35.47 -5.52 -25.63
CA ALA A 25 36.17 -6.79 -25.68
C ALA A 25 35.96 -7.64 -24.41
N VAL A 26 35.92 -7.01 -23.22
CA VAL A 26 35.66 -7.71 -21.94
C VAL A 26 34.23 -8.24 -21.88
N VAL A 27 33.24 -7.47 -22.33
CA VAL A 27 31.83 -7.90 -22.37
C VAL A 27 31.63 -9.03 -23.39
N GLY A 28 32.32 -8.97 -24.53
CA GLY A 28 32.33 -10.05 -25.52
C GLY A 28 32.91 -11.37 -24.97
N LEU A 29 33.97 -11.28 -24.17
CA LEU A 29 34.61 -12.45 -23.55
C LEU A 29 33.74 -13.08 -22.44
N MET A 30 33.00 -12.26 -21.68
CA MET A 30 32.11 -12.75 -20.62
C MET A 30 30.83 -13.41 -21.16
N ARG A 31 30.33 -13.00 -22.33
CA ARG A 31 29.15 -13.63 -22.97
C ARG A 31 29.43 -14.99 -23.61
N GLY A 32 30.69 -15.36 -23.82
CA GLY A 32 31.09 -16.60 -24.52
C GLY A 32 31.13 -17.87 -23.67
N ARG A 33 30.82 -17.81 -22.36
CA ARG A 33 31.09 -18.91 -21.43
C ARG A 33 29.86 -19.30 -20.60
N GLY A 34 28.77 -19.67 -21.28
CA GLY A 34 27.54 -20.20 -20.68
C GLY A 34 27.10 -21.48 -21.39
N GLY A 35 27.82 -22.58 -21.15
CA GLY A 35 27.53 -23.90 -21.71
C GLY A 35 26.29 -24.53 -21.09
N ARG A 36 25.46 -25.14 -21.95
CA ARG A 36 24.28 -25.94 -21.64
C ARG A 36 24.61 -27.14 -20.76
N THR A 37 23.90 -27.29 -19.64
CA THR A 37 23.63 -28.58 -19.00
C THR A 37 22.13 -28.70 -18.74
N LYS A 38 21.51 -29.70 -19.37
CA LYS A 38 20.14 -30.14 -19.09
C LYS A 38 20.21 -31.09 -17.90
N GLU A 39 19.57 -30.75 -16.79
CA GLU A 39 19.26 -31.69 -15.72
C GLU A 39 17.76 -31.99 -15.74
N ALA A 40 17.43 -33.27 -15.82
CA ALA A 40 16.09 -33.82 -15.66
C ALA A 40 15.81 -34.09 -14.16
N PRO A 41 14.55 -34.05 -13.69
CA PRO A 41 14.24 -34.24 -12.28
C PRO A 41 14.44 -35.69 -11.82
N PRO A 42 14.72 -35.94 -10.52
CA PRO A 42 15.04 -37.28 -10.02
C PRO A 42 13.79 -38.16 -9.90
N GLN A 43 13.93 -39.43 -10.30
CA GLN A 43 12.98 -40.51 -10.02
C GLN A 43 13.00 -40.87 -8.53
N ALA A 44 11.82 -41.18 -7.98
CA ALA A 44 11.65 -41.74 -6.64
C ALA A 44 12.20 -43.18 -6.57
N PRO A 45 12.79 -43.60 -5.43
CA PRO A 45 13.32 -44.96 -5.29
C PRO A 45 12.19 -45.98 -5.07
N GLY A 46 12.30 -47.08 -5.80
CA GLY A 46 11.46 -48.27 -5.65
C GLY A 46 11.69 -49.01 -4.34
N ARG A 47 10.68 -49.80 -3.97
CA ARG A 47 10.80 -50.90 -3.01
C ARG A 47 10.22 -52.16 -3.66
N ASP A 48 11.10 -53.14 -3.79
CA ASP A 48 10.81 -54.57 -3.90
C ASP A 48 9.84 -54.99 -2.78
N GLY A 49 8.98 -56.00 -2.86
CA GLY A 49 8.70 -57.07 -3.80
C GLY A 49 7.66 -57.96 -3.10
N ASP A 50 7.03 -58.87 -3.86
CA ASP A 50 6.51 -60.18 -3.44
C ASP A 50 5.09 -60.50 -3.94
N VAL A 51 5.09 -61.28 -5.03
CA VAL A 51 4.23 -62.44 -5.33
C VAL A 51 2.71 -62.24 -5.26
N LEU A 52 2.09 -62.17 -6.45
CA LEU A 52 0.75 -62.73 -6.66
C LEU A 52 0.76 -63.64 -7.90
N PRO A 53 0.34 -64.91 -7.80
CA PRO A 53 0.20 -65.80 -8.94
C PRO A 53 -1.06 -65.46 -9.73
N GLY A 54 -0.93 -65.48 -11.07
CA GLY A 54 -2.06 -65.45 -11.98
C GLY A 54 -2.70 -66.83 -12.16
N VAL A 55 -4.03 -66.86 -12.14
CA VAL A 55 -4.94 -67.88 -12.70
C VAL A 55 -6.26 -67.12 -12.86
N GLY A 56 -6.82 -66.90 -14.04
CA GLY A 56 -7.40 -67.88 -14.95
C GLY A 56 -8.87 -67.44 -15.16
N ASP A 57 -9.29 -67.30 -16.41
CA ASP A 57 -10.67 -67.00 -16.80
C ASP A 57 -11.68 -68.00 -16.22
N ASP A 58 -12.96 -67.59 -16.22
CA ASP A 58 -14.21 -68.35 -16.06
C ASP A 58 -14.87 -68.35 -14.66
N ALA A 59 -15.95 -67.57 -14.52
CA ALA A 59 -17.31 -68.06 -14.18
C ALA A 59 -18.30 -66.90 -13.91
N GLU A 60 -19.32 -66.78 -14.76
CA GLU A 60 -20.52 -65.96 -14.54
C GLU A 60 -21.29 -66.40 -13.27
N PRO A 61 -21.96 -65.48 -12.55
CA PRO A 61 -22.90 -65.85 -11.49
C PRO A 61 -24.26 -66.33 -12.07
N PRO A 62 -24.91 -67.36 -11.49
CA PRO A 62 -26.09 -67.99 -12.07
C PRO A 62 -27.34 -67.12 -11.99
N ARG A 63 -28.08 -67.08 -13.10
CA ARG A 63 -29.49 -66.69 -13.15
C ARG A 63 -30.31 -67.83 -12.57
N ASP A 64 -30.75 -67.72 -11.32
CA ASP A 64 -32.00 -68.30 -10.82
C ASP A 64 -32.23 -67.96 -9.34
N ALA A 65 -33.03 -66.92 -9.11
CA ALA A 65 -33.72 -66.73 -7.83
C ALA A 65 -35.21 -66.50 -8.12
N PRO A 66 -36.13 -67.24 -7.47
CA PRO A 66 -37.54 -67.25 -7.83
C PRO A 66 -38.21 -65.92 -7.46
N LYS A 67 -38.77 -65.22 -8.46
CA LYS A 67 -39.61 -64.04 -8.26
C LYS A 67 -40.97 -64.46 -7.71
N ARG A 68 -41.33 -63.98 -6.51
CA ARG A 68 -42.69 -64.11 -5.96
C ARG A 68 -43.56 -62.93 -6.45
N PRO A 69 -44.76 -63.16 -7.00
CA PRO A 69 -45.70 -62.08 -7.31
C PRO A 69 -46.40 -61.58 -6.04
N ILE A 70 -46.74 -60.29 -6.03
CA ILE A 70 -47.49 -59.61 -4.97
C ILE A 70 -48.97 -59.65 -5.36
N GLU A 71 -49.74 -60.56 -4.76
CA GLU A 71 -51.18 -60.40 -4.64
C GLU A 71 -51.64 -60.83 -3.23
N ASP A 72 -52.20 -59.83 -2.56
CA ASP A 72 -53.24 -59.83 -1.53
C ASP A 72 -52.97 -59.97 -0.02
N ALA A 73 -53.64 -59.03 0.67
CA ALA A 73 -54.11 -58.98 2.05
C ALA A 73 -53.15 -58.70 3.21
N GLY A 74 -53.30 -57.50 3.79
CA GLY A 74 -52.93 -57.22 5.17
C GLY A 74 -52.93 -55.74 5.54
N SER A 75 -54.11 -55.14 5.72
CA SER A 75 -54.32 -53.80 6.29
C SER A 75 -53.59 -53.66 7.64
N VAL A 76 -52.72 -52.65 7.75
CA VAL A 76 -52.27 -52.14 9.06
C VAL A 76 -52.38 -50.62 9.03
N ASP A 77 -53.10 -50.14 10.04
CA ASP A 77 -53.50 -48.77 10.29
C ASP A 77 -52.41 -47.71 10.10
N THR A 78 -52.90 -46.56 9.67
CA THR A 78 -52.30 -45.23 9.70
C THR A 78 -51.35 -45.00 10.88
N LEU A 79 -50.05 -44.94 10.60
CA LEU A 79 -49.10 -44.16 11.38
C LEU A 79 -48.90 -42.81 10.67
N PRO A 80 -49.02 -41.66 11.36
CA PRO A 80 -48.79 -40.36 10.76
C PRO A 80 -47.31 -40.25 10.35
N ALA A 81 -47.07 -39.85 9.10
CA ALA A 81 -45.74 -39.52 8.62
C ALA A 81 -45.18 -38.36 9.46
N PRO A 82 -43.93 -38.45 9.98
CA PRO A 82 -43.28 -37.27 10.53
C PRO A 82 -43.12 -36.25 9.40
N GLY A 83 -43.75 -35.08 9.57
CA GLY A 83 -43.62 -33.96 8.66
C GLY A 83 -42.17 -33.52 8.60
N TYR A 84 -41.47 -33.93 7.55
CA TYR A 84 -40.21 -33.31 7.16
C TYR A 84 -40.57 -32.00 6.47
N GLU A 85 -40.63 -30.91 7.25
CA GLU A 85 -40.51 -29.58 6.69
C GLU A 85 -39.15 -29.52 5.99
N THR A 86 -39.16 -29.49 4.65
CA THR A 86 -37.97 -29.11 3.89
C THR A 86 -37.65 -27.68 4.30
N PRO A 87 -36.47 -27.39 4.89
CA PRO A 87 -36.08 -26.02 5.18
C PRO A 87 -36.13 -25.24 3.87
N ALA A 88 -36.91 -24.16 3.84
CA ALA A 88 -36.87 -23.24 2.73
C ALA A 88 -35.40 -22.83 2.48
N PRO A 89 -34.94 -22.72 1.21
CA PRO A 89 -33.66 -22.13 0.91
C PRO A 89 -33.54 -20.79 1.66
N PRO A 90 -32.42 -20.48 2.32
CA PRO A 90 -32.26 -19.20 2.98
C PRO A 90 -32.54 -18.10 1.94
N GLU A 91 -33.49 -17.22 2.25
CA GLU A 91 -33.73 -16.03 1.45
C GLU A 91 -32.40 -15.27 1.33
N PRO A 92 -32.01 -14.78 0.14
CA PRO A 92 -30.80 -13.99 0.00
C PRO A 92 -30.92 -12.78 0.92
N GLU A 93 -30.08 -12.73 1.95
CA GLU A 93 -29.95 -11.57 2.81
C GLU A 93 -29.64 -10.37 1.91
N THR A 94 -30.60 -9.44 1.79
CA THR A 94 -30.35 -8.17 1.11
C THR A 94 -29.18 -7.51 1.82
N PRO A 95 -28.07 -7.19 1.13
CA PRO A 95 -26.91 -6.59 1.79
C PRO A 95 -27.37 -5.30 2.48
N THR A 96 -27.33 -5.30 3.81
CA THR A 96 -27.60 -4.09 4.59
C THR A 96 -26.46 -3.12 4.32
N ILE A 97 -26.75 -2.01 3.63
CA ILE A 97 -25.78 -0.94 3.39
C ILE A 97 -25.37 -0.38 4.75
N GLU A 98 -24.09 -0.51 5.08
CA GLU A 98 -23.53 0.05 6.29
C GLU A 98 -23.40 1.57 6.14
N ARG A 99 -23.90 2.34 7.11
CA ARG A 99 -23.57 3.76 7.21
C ARG A 99 -22.32 3.91 8.08
N PRO A 100 -21.18 4.40 7.54
CA PRO A 100 -19.96 4.51 8.32
C PRO A 100 -20.10 5.53 9.46
N ALA A 101 -19.30 5.38 10.52
CA ALA A 101 -19.36 6.26 11.68
C ALA A 101 -18.95 7.71 11.34
N GLU A 102 -19.58 8.68 12.03
CA GLU A 102 -19.29 10.11 11.84
C GLU A 102 -17.81 10.47 12.09
N ALA A 103 -17.29 11.38 11.26
CA ALA A 103 -15.87 11.75 11.22
C ALA A 103 -15.30 12.23 12.57
N LYS A 104 -16.08 12.96 13.39
CA LYS A 104 -15.62 13.50 14.68
C LYS A 104 -15.28 12.42 15.70
N GLY A 105 -16.17 11.43 15.86
CA GLY A 105 -15.94 10.31 16.78
C GLY A 105 -14.79 9.40 16.33
N ARG A 106 -14.61 9.28 15.01
CA ARG A 106 -13.49 8.55 14.39
C ARG A 106 -12.15 9.23 14.69
N LEU A 107 -12.03 10.54 14.48
CA LEU A 107 -10.80 11.30 14.69
C LEU A 107 -10.32 11.27 16.15
N GLN A 108 -11.23 11.34 17.12
CA GLN A 108 -10.88 11.28 18.54
C GLN A 108 -10.27 9.93 18.94
N ARG A 109 -10.84 8.81 18.45
CA ARG A 109 -10.28 7.47 18.69
C ARG A 109 -8.91 7.30 18.04
N LEU A 110 -8.73 7.89 16.87
CA LEU A 110 -7.51 7.82 16.08
C LEU A 110 -6.37 8.64 16.72
N ARG A 111 -6.64 9.84 17.24
CA ARG A 111 -5.69 10.60 18.07
C ARG A 111 -5.20 9.80 19.28
N ALA A 112 -6.11 9.11 19.97
CA ALA A 112 -5.74 8.25 21.11
C ALA A 112 -4.87 7.04 20.72
N ARG A 113 -4.90 6.57 19.47
CA ARG A 113 -4.02 5.50 18.97
C ARG A 113 -2.63 6.04 18.62
N LEU A 114 -2.56 7.19 17.93
CA LEU A 114 -1.30 7.88 17.63
C LEU A 114 -0.50 8.23 18.89
N ALA A 115 -1.16 8.76 19.91
CA ALA A 115 -0.52 9.08 21.20
C ALA A 115 0.12 7.85 21.88
N ARG A 116 -0.36 6.64 21.59
CA ARG A 116 0.17 5.39 22.17
C ARG A 116 1.33 4.78 21.38
N SER A 117 1.48 5.07 20.08
CA SER A 117 2.54 4.49 19.24
C SER A 117 3.83 5.30 19.27
N ASN A 118 3.74 6.62 19.51
CA ASN A 118 4.88 7.55 19.38
C ASN A 118 5.52 8.00 20.71
N SER A 119 4.97 7.58 21.86
CA SER A 119 5.42 8.06 23.17
C SER A 119 6.83 7.59 23.56
N SER A 120 7.40 6.56 22.92
CA SER A 120 8.72 6.03 23.31
C SER A 120 9.89 6.89 22.82
N LEU A 121 9.76 7.55 21.67
CA LEU A 121 10.81 8.38 21.07
C LEU A 121 10.99 9.67 21.86
N GLY A 122 9.92 10.43 22.08
CA GLY A 122 9.98 11.68 22.85
C GLY A 122 10.42 11.45 24.29
N GLN A 123 9.90 10.42 24.96
CA GLN A 123 10.30 10.10 26.34
C GLN A 123 11.78 9.70 26.44
N GLY A 124 12.28 8.89 25.49
CA GLY A 124 13.70 8.54 25.44
C GLY A 124 14.58 9.77 25.23
N LEU A 125 14.22 10.62 24.27
CA LEU A 125 14.96 11.82 23.93
C LEU A 125 14.96 12.85 25.07
N LEU A 126 13.80 13.10 25.69
CA LEU A 126 13.70 14.00 26.85
C LEU A 126 14.48 13.48 28.05
N ALA A 127 14.45 12.16 28.30
CA ALA A 127 15.22 11.54 29.36
C ALA A 127 16.74 11.62 29.12
N LEU A 128 17.20 11.58 27.87
CA LEU A 128 18.60 11.83 27.52
C LEU A 128 18.96 13.30 27.73
N LEU A 129 18.10 14.21 27.26
CA LEU A 129 18.36 15.64 27.30
C LEU A 129 18.31 16.23 28.72
N SER A 130 17.59 15.58 29.63
CA SER A 130 17.39 16.04 31.01
C SER A 130 18.48 15.56 31.99
N ARG A 131 19.48 14.79 31.55
CA ARG A 131 20.59 14.28 32.41
C ARG A 131 21.58 15.38 32.85
N GLY A 132 21.37 16.62 32.44
CA GLY A 132 22.08 17.82 32.92
C GLY A 132 23.53 17.97 32.44
N HIS A 133 24.10 16.96 31.78
CA HIS A 133 25.43 17.00 31.17
C HIS A 133 25.29 16.62 29.69
N LEU A 134 25.02 17.62 28.85
CA LEU A 134 24.95 17.45 27.40
C LEU A 134 26.35 17.64 26.81
N ASP A 135 27.22 16.65 27.07
CA ASP A 135 28.50 16.52 26.40
C ASP A 135 28.33 15.97 24.97
N GLU A 136 29.44 15.84 24.24
CA GLU A 136 29.39 15.39 22.84
C GLU A 136 28.79 13.98 22.71
N GLU A 137 29.11 13.08 23.64
CA GLU A 137 28.59 11.71 23.65
C GLU A 137 27.07 11.69 23.83
N ALA A 138 26.51 12.55 24.69
CA ALA A 138 25.06 12.67 24.85
C ALA A 138 24.36 13.18 23.57
N TRP A 139 24.98 14.12 22.84
CA TRP A 139 24.43 14.61 21.57
C TRP A 139 24.50 13.57 20.45
N GLU A 140 25.56 12.76 20.41
CA GLU A 140 25.65 11.62 19.50
C GLU A 140 24.54 10.58 19.79
N GLU A 141 24.27 10.26 21.07
CA GLU A 141 23.18 9.33 21.44
C GLU A 141 21.80 9.86 21.02
N VAL A 142 21.60 11.18 21.13
CA VAL A 142 20.39 11.88 20.66
C VAL A 142 20.25 11.76 19.13
N GLU A 143 21.30 12.04 18.38
CA GLU A 143 21.33 11.91 16.92
C GLU A 143 21.04 10.47 16.47
N ASP A 144 21.71 9.49 17.07
CA ASP A 144 21.51 8.07 16.77
C ASP A 144 20.05 7.63 17.02
N THR A 145 19.45 8.10 18.12
CA THR A 145 18.05 7.81 18.47
C THR A 145 17.09 8.38 17.43
N LEU A 146 17.32 9.62 16.99
CA LEU A 146 16.51 10.27 15.96
C LEU A 146 16.66 9.59 14.59
N ILE A 147 17.88 9.18 14.20
CA ILE A 147 18.10 8.42 12.97
C ILE A 147 17.40 7.06 13.02
N ALA A 148 17.50 6.35 14.15
CA ALA A 148 16.86 5.05 14.35
C ALA A 148 15.32 5.12 14.24
N SER A 149 14.73 6.30 14.44
CA SER A 149 13.30 6.56 14.28
C SER A 149 12.83 6.81 12.85
N ASP A 150 13.70 6.64 11.85
CA ASP A 150 13.47 6.90 10.42
C ASP A 150 13.26 8.40 10.06
N LEU A 151 13.73 9.33 10.91
CA LEU A 151 13.70 10.77 10.62
C LEU A 151 14.62 11.17 9.44
N GLY A 152 15.70 10.40 9.26
CA GLY A 152 16.71 10.61 8.22
C GLY A 152 17.82 11.57 8.67
N VAL A 153 19.02 11.37 8.12
CA VAL A 153 20.25 12.05 8.57
C VAL A 153 20.11 13.58 8.51
N GLU A 154 19.69 14.12 7.37
CA GLU A 154 19.60 15.58 7.18
C GLU A 154 18.63 16.25 8.16
N ALA A 155 17.45 15.66 8.37
CA ALA A 155 16.46 16.19 9.31
C ALA A 155 16.91 16.04 10.76
N THR A 156 17.59 14.94 11.09
CA THR A 156 18.18 14.76 12.42
C THR A 156 19.25 15.79 12.70
N THR A 157 20.23 15.97 11.80
CA THR A 157 21.34 16.90 12.01
C THR A 157 20.82 18.33 12.21
N GLU A 158 19.85 18.77 11.39
CA GLU A 158 19.22 20.09 11.54
C GLU A 158 18.54 20.26 12.91
N LEU A 159 17.81 19.24 13.37
CA LEU A 159 17.11 19.26 14.64
C LEU A 159 18.08 19.27 15.82
N VAL A 160 19.14 18.46 15.76
CA VAL A 160 20.18 18.40 16.79
C VAL A 160 20.94 19.72 16.86
N ASP A 161 21.36 20.28 15.73
CA ASP A 161 22.06 21.56 15.69
C ASP A 161 21.21 22.71 16.26
N SER A 162 19.92 22.74 15.95
CA SER A 162 18.97 23.71 16.50
C SER A 162 18.86 23.60 18.02
N LEU A 163 18.66 22.37 18.54
CA LEU A 163 18.59 22.13 19.99
C LEU A 163 19.90 22.50 20.70
N ARG A 164 21.06 22.13 20.12
CA ARG A 164 22.39 22.50 20.65
C ARG A 164 22.54 24.01 20.75
N GLN A 165 22.10 24.74 19.72
CA GLN A 165 22.16 26.19 19.70
C GLN A 165 21.28 26.81 20.78
N GLN A 166 20.04 26.33 20.95
CA GLN A 166 19.11 26.86 21.94
C GLN A 166 19.59 26.61 23.38
N VAL A 167 20.07 25.39 23.67
CA VAL A 167 20.71 25.08 24.97
C VAL A 167 21.87 26.01 25.26
N LYS A 168 22.72 26.32 24.26
CA LYS A 168 23.85 27.23 24.42
C LYS A 168 23.43 28.68 24.66
N VAL A 169 22.33 29.13 24.07
CA VAL A 169 21.83 30.51 24.19
C VAL A 169 21.10 30.72 25.51
N ASP A 170 20.15 29.85 25.85
CA ASP A 170 19.31 30.01 27.04
C ASP A 170 19.95 29.41 28.31
N GLY A 171 20.93 28.52 28.15
CA GLY A 171 21.67 27.90 29.26
C GLY A 171 20.82 26.97 30.13
N THR A 172 19.64 26.55 29.64
CA THR A 172 18.72 25.66 30.33
C THR A 172 18.63 24.31 29.63
N THR A 173 18.47 23.27 30.42
CA THR A 173 18.16 21.90 30.00
C THR A 173 16.91 21.40 30.72
N ASP A 174 16.04 22.32 31.13
CA ASP A 174 14.75 21.99 31.73
C ASP A 174 13.91 21.20 30.73
N GLU A 175 13.36 20.06 31.18
CA GLU A 175 12.65 19.11 30.32
C GLU A 175 11.47 19.76 29.58
N ALA A 176 10.69 20.61 30.27
CA ALA A 176 9.53 21.26 29.67
C ALA A 176 9.93 22.25 28.59
N THR A 177 11.03 22.97 28.81
CA THR A 177 11.60 23.93 27.85
C THR A 177 12.15 23.22 26.61
N VAL A 178 12.98 22.19 26.81
CA VAL A 178 13.56 21.38 25.73
C VAL A 178 12.48 20.67 24.92
N ARG A 179 11.42 20.17 25.57
CA ARG A 179 10.26 19.61 24.87
C ARG A 179 9.58 20.65 23.99
N GLY A 180 9.43 21.87 24.47
CA GLY A 180 8.84 22.97 23.70
C GLY A 180 9.63 23.27 22.42
N TRP A 181 10.95 23.32 22.54
CA TRP A 181 11.86 23.49 21.42
C TRP A 181 11.80 22.34 20.41
N LEU A 182 11.91 21.10 20.88
CA LEU A 182 11.80 19.91 20.04
C LEU A 182 10.49 19.89 19.27
N ARG A 183 9.38 20.22 19.94
CA ARG A 183 8.05 20.33 19.33
C ARG A 183 8.03 21.38 18.22
N GLU A 184 8.59 22.57 18.47
CA GLU A 184 8.64 23.64 17.49
C GLU A 184 9.45 23.23 16.25
N ASP A 185 10.60 22.62 16.44
CA ASP A 185 11.48 22.21 15.35
C ASP A 185 10.90 21.04 14.55
N LEU A 186 10.28 20.06 15.22
CA LEU A 186 9.54 19.00 14.53
C LEU A 186 8.35 19.55 13.72
N LEU A 187 7.63 20.56 14.22
CA LEU A 187 6.56 21.20 13.47
C LEU A 187 7.09 21.91 12.22
N LYS A 188 8.24 22.58 12.30
CA LYS A 188 8.89 23.18 11.12
C LYS A 188 9.24 22.10 10.09
N LEU A 189 9.74 20.94 10.54
CA LEU A 189 10.08 19.82 9.66
C LEU A 189 8.85 19.18 8.99
N VAL A 190 7.73 19.05 9.71
CA VAL A 190 6.48 18.50 9.17
C VAL A 190 5.76 19.51 8.26
N ASP A 191 6.01 20.80 8.45
CA ASP A 191 5.40 21.92 7.73
C ASP A 191 3.86 21.88 7.74
N PRO A 192 3.21 22.49 8.74
CA PRO A 192 1.75 22.54 8.82
C PRO A 192 1.11 23.36 7.69
N THR A 193 1.89 24.14 6.91
CA THR A 193 1.35 25.01 5.86
C THR A 193 1.07 24.28 4.55
N MET A 194 1.61 23.07 4.36
CA MET A 194 1.31 22.26 3.18
C MET A 194 -0.18 21.91 3.07
N ASP A 195 -0.72 21.95 1.85
CA ASP A 195 -2.11 21.60 1.56
C ASP A 195 -2.36 20.09 1.71
N ARG A 196 -3.14 19.74 2.74
CA ARG A 196 -3.51 18.35 3.08
C ARG A 196 -4.95 18.01 2.72
N SER A 197 -5.65 18.87 1.97
CA SER A 197 -7.00 18.59 1.48
C SER A 197 -6.99 17.39 0.54
N ILE A 198 -8.06 16.60 0.57
CA ILE A 198 -8.30 15.50 -0.37
C ILE A 198 -9.27 16.03 -1.43
N ALA A 199 -9.09 15.61 -2.69
CA ALA A 199 -10.02 15.91 -3.76
C ALA A 199 -11.33 15.12 -3.55
N ASP A 200 -12.25 15.72 -2.79
CA ASP A 200 -13.45 15.10 -2.22
C ASP A 200 -14.77 15.58 -2.86
N SER A 201 -14.67 16.40 -3.92
CA SER A 201 -15.81 17.13 -4.48
C SER A 201 -15.61 17.40 -5.97
N ARG A 202 -16.73 17.62 -6.66
CA ARG A 202 -16.75 17.93 -8.10
C ARG A 202 -15.89 19.16 -8.41
N VAL A 203 -15.09 19.07 -9.47
CA VAL A 203 -14.28 20.16 -10.00
C VAL A 203 -14.88 20.58 -11.34
N ASP A 204 -15.27 21.84 -11.51
CA ASP A 204 -15.84 22.34 -12.78
C ASP A 204 -17.00 21.49 -13.36
N GLY A 205 -17.82 20.89 -12.49
CA GLY A 205 -19.00 20.09 -12.89
C GLY A 205 -18.71 18.63 -13.27
N ARG A 206 -17.46 18.17 -13.19
CA ARG A 206 -17.06 16.75 -13.32
C ARG A 206 -16.65 16.18 -11.95
N PRO A 207 -16.67 14.84 -11.77
CA PRO A 207 -16.10 14.24 -10.57
C PRO A 207 -14.62 14.59 -10.41
N ALA A 208 -14.16 14.69 -9.15
CA ALA A 208 -12.74 14.63 -8.85
C ALA A 208 -12.20 13.23 -9.15
N VAL A 209 -11.07 13.14 -9.83
CA VAL A 209 -10.43 11.86 -10.15
C VAL A 209 -9.20 11.68 -9.28
N VAL A 210 -9.24 10.66 -8.42
CA VAL A 210 -8.16 10.30 -7.49
C VAL A 210 -7.56 8.96 -7.88
N MET A 211 -6.28 8.96 -8.25
CA MET A 211 -5.54 7.74 -8.57
C MET A 211 -4.72 7.30 -7.35
N VAL A 212 -4.89 6.04 -6.92
CA VAL A 212 -4.17 5.50 -5.76
C VAL A 212 -3.10 4.53 -6.23
N VAL A 213 -1.85 4.87 -5.94
CA VAL A 213 -0.65 4.16 -6.41
C VAL A 213 0.22 3.69 -5.25
N GLY A 214 1.22 2.88 -5.57
CA GLY A 214 2.19 2.37 -4.61
C GLY A 214 2.46 0.88 -4.75
N VAL A 215 3.30 0.39 -3.85
CA VAL A 215 3.83 -0.97 -3.86
C VAL A 215 2.84 -2.03 -3.37
N ASN A 216 3.07 -3.28 -3.72
CA ASN A 216 2.29 -4.39 -3.18
C ASN A 216 2.47 -4.52 -1.66
N GLY A 217 1.38 -4.83 -0.96
CA GLY A 217 1.41 -5.05 0.49
C GLY A 217 1.40 -3.78 1.35
N THR A 218 1.43 -2.58 0.75
CA THR A 218 1.31 -1.31 1.49
C THR A 218 -0.12 -0.94 1.86
N GLY A 219 -1.11 -1.69 1.37
CA GLY A 219 -2.52 -1.49 1.71
C GLY A 219 -3.29 -0.56 0.77
N LYS A 220 -2.94 -0.46 -0.52
CA LYS A 220 -3.65 0.35 -1.54
C LYS A 220 -5.15 0.07 -1.62
N THR A 221 -5.54 -1.14 -2.01
CA THR A 221 -6.96 -1.53 -2.13
C THR A 221 -7.74 -1.30 -0.83
N THR A 222 -7.12 -1.59 0.32
CA THR A 222 -7.69 -1.31 1.65
C THR A 222 -7.85 0.19 1.88
N THR A 223 -6.87 1.01 1.49
CA THR A 223 -6.92 2.47 1.60
C THR A 223 -8.00 3.06 0.73
N VAL A 224 -8.13 2.59 -0.52
CA VAL A 224 -9.21 3.00 -1.44
C VAL A 224 -10.57 2.69 -0.83
N GLY A 225 -10.76 1.46 -0.32
CA GLY A 225 -12.00 1.07 0.34
C GLY A 225 -12.31 1.90 1.59
N LYS A 226 -11.32 2.14 2.46
CA LYS A 226 -11.48 2.99 3.65
C LYS A 226 -11.78 4.45 3.27
N LEU A 227 -11.11 4.99 2.26
CA LEU A 227 -11.36 6.36 1.77
C LEU A 227 -12.77 6.49 1.21
N ALA A 228 -13.26 5.50 0.45
CA ALA A 228 -14.64 5.47 -0.01
C ALA A 228 -15.63 5.53 1.16
N ARG A 229 -15.39 4.78 2.25
CA ARG A 229 -16.20 4.86 3.47
C ARG A 229 -16.13 6.22 4.15
N VAL A 230 -14.97 6.88 4.15
CA VAL A 230 -14.82 8.24 4.69
C VAL A 230 -15.70 9.21 3.89
N LEU A 231 -15.58 9.19 2.56
CA LEU A 231 -16.33 10.06 1.66
C LEU A 231 -17.85 9.80 1.75
N VAL A 232 -18.29 8.54 1.80
CA VAL A 232 -19.71 8.20 2.01
C VAL A 232 -20.22 8.69 3.37
N ALA A 233 -19.39 8.66 4.42
CA ALA A 233 -19.75 9.21 5.73
C ALA A 233 -19.90 10.74 5.71
N GLU A 234 -19.30 11.40 4.72
CA GLU A 234 -19.39 12.83 4.45
C GLU A 234 -20.45 13.14 3.37
N ASP A 235 -21.36 12.18 3.14
CA ASP A 235 -22.48 12.25 2.19
C ASP A 235 -22.04 12.56 0.74
N LYS A 236 -20.86 12.05 0.33
CA LYS A 236 -20.35 12.14 -1.05
C LYS A 236 -20.74 10.94 -1.91
N ASP A 237 -21.03 11.20 -3.18
CA ASP A 237 -21.25 10.16 -4.19
C ASP A 237 -19.90 9.69 -4.76
N VAL A 238 -19.59 8.40 -4.61
CA VAL A 238 -18.29 7.83 -4.98
C VAL A 238 -18.47 6.75 -6.05
N VAL A 239 -17.49 6.62 -6.95
CA VAL A 239 -17.33 5.47 -7.86
C VAL A 239 -15.93 4.89 -7.70
N LEU A 240 -15.82 3.56 -7.68
CA LEU A 240 -14.53 2.86 -7.61
C LEU A 240 -14.12 2.30 -8.97
N GLY A 241 -12.85 2.44 -9.33
CA GLY A 241 -12.24 1.79 -10.49
C GLY A 241 -11.23 0.72 -10.08
N ALA A 242 -11.51 -0.54 -10.38
CA ALA A 242 -10.64 -1.68 -10.06
C ALA A 242 -9.56 -1.91 -11.13
N ALA A 243 -8.61 -0.98 -11.26
CA ALA A 243 -7.56 -1.05 -12.26
C ALA A 243 -6.36 -1.95 -11.87
N ASP A 244 -6.30 -2.56 -10.67
CA ASP A 244 -5.39 -3.67 -10.35
C ASP A 244 -5.87 -4.97 -11.03
N THR A 245 -5.82 -5.00 -12.37
CA THR A 245 -6.34 -6.12 -13.19
C THR A 245 -5.45 -7.36 -13.17
N PHE A 246 -4.22 -7.24 -12.65
CA PHE A 246 -3.30 -8.37 -12.51
C PHE A 246 -3.69 -9.29 -11.34
N ARG A 247 -4.36 -8.73 -10.32
CA ARG A 247 -4.80 -9.48 -9.14
C ARG A 247 -6.32 -9.58 -9.17
N ALA A 248 -6.85 -10.69 -9.68
CA ALA A 248 -8.30 -10.96 -9.68
C ALA A 248 -8.95 -10.71 -8.30
N ALA A 249 -8.30 -11.22 -7.24
CA ALA A 249 -8.75 -11.01 -5.85
C ALA A 249 -8.72 -9.55 -5.38
N ALA A 250 -7.94 -8.65 -5.99
CA ALA A 250 -7.94 -7.23 -5.64
C ALA A 250 -9.22 -6.54 -6.14
N ALA A 251 -9.67 -6.87 -7.36
CA ALA A 251 -10.93 -6.37 -7.87
C ALA A 251 -12.12 -6.88 -7.03
N ASP A 252 -12.16 -8.17 -6.68
CA ASP A 252 -13.19 -8.74 -5.81
C ASP A 252 -13.18 -8.10 -4.40
N GLN A 253 -11.97 -7.85 -3.87
CA GLN A 253 -11.81 -7.17 -2.59
C GLN A 253 -12.35 -5.74 -2.65
N LEU A 254 -12.03 -4.98 -3.70
CA LEU A 254 -12.51 -3.60 -3.87
C LEU A 254 -14.02 -3.54 -4.06
N GLU A 255 -14.60 -4.46 -4.83
CA GLU A 255 -16.05 -4.61 -4.97
C GLU A 255 -16.73 -4.89 -3.64
N THR A 256 -16.15 -5.77 -2.82
CA THR A 256 -16.64 -6.05 -1.47
C THR A 256 -16.60 -4.79 -0.58
N TRP A 257 -15.55 -3.96 -0.69
CA TRP A 257 -15.49 -2.69 0.02
C TRP A 257 -16.60 -1.72 -0.42
N GLY A 258 -16.81 -1.58 -1.73
CA GLY A 258 -17.83 -0.70 -2.29
C GLY A 258 -19.25 -1.14 -1.93
N ALA A 259 -19.55 -2.43 -2.12
CA ALA A 259 -20.87 -3.01 -1.86
C ALA A 259 -21.34 -2.82 -0.40
N ARG A 260 -20.42 -2.88 0.57
CA ARG A 260 -20.73 -2.65 1.99
C ARG A 260 -21.29 -1.25 2.28
N VAL A 261 -20.95 -0.25 1.46
CA VAL A 261 -21.38 1.14 1.63
C VAL A 261 -22.18 1.67 0.43
N GLY A 262 -22.66 0.78 -0.44
CA GLY A 262 -23.49 1.16 -1.59
C GLY A 262 -22.75 1.88 -2.72
N VAL A 263 -21.42 1.77 -2.77
CA VAL A 263 -20.58 2.43 -3.78
C VAL A 263 -20.38 1.49 -4.98
N PRO A 264 -20.70 1.92 -6.22
CA PRO A 264 -20.49 1.12 -7.42
C PRO A 264 -18.99 0.96 -7.74
N THR A 265 -18.62 -0.25 -8.18
CA THR A 265 -17.25 -0.59 -8.60
C THR A 265 -17.22 -0.98 -10.07
N ILE A 266 -16.47 -0.24 -10.86
CA ILE A 266 -16.18 -0.54 -12.27
C ILE A 266 -14.96 -1.46 -12.34
N ARG A 267 -15.15 -2.63 -12.94
CA ARG A 267 -14.14 -3.67 -13.10
C ARG A 267 -14.28 -4.35 -14.46
N SER A 268 -13.20 -4.95 -14.92
CA SER A 268 -13.24 -5.86 -16.08
C SER A 268 -13.82 -7.23 -15.69
N ASP A 269 -14.55 -7.85 -16.61
CA ASP A 269 -15.01 -9.24 -16.56
C ASP A 269 -13.91 -10.25 -16.93
N ARG A 270 -12.83 -9.77 -17.55
CA ARG A 270 -11.66 -10.57 -17.97
C ARG A 270 -10.46 -10.34 -17.06
N ASP A 271 -9.86 -11.44 -16.62
CA ASP A 271 -8.56 -11.42 -15.94
C ASP A 271 -7.47 -10.86 -16.85
N GLY A 272 -6.60 -9.99 -16.31
CA GLY A 272 -5.51 -9.38 -17.06
C GLY A 272 -5.96 -8.39 -18.15
N ALA A 273 -7.17 -7.85 -18.06
CA ALA A 273 -7.60 -6.75 -18.90
C ALA A 273 -6.70 -5.52 -18.76
N ASP A 274 -6.75 -4.63 -19.74
CA ASP A 274 -5.96 -3.40 -19.73
C ASP A 274 -6.38 -2.48 -18.57
N PRO A 275 -5.50 -2.22 -17.56
CA PRO A 275 -5.80 -1.33 -16.44
C PRO A 275 -6.30 0.04 -16.88
N ALA A 276 -5.72 0.56 -17.98
CA ALA A 276 -6.05 1.87 -18.50
C ALA A 276 -7.48 1.92 -19.06
N ALA A 277 -7.99 0.81 -19.61
CA ALA A 277 -9.37 0.73 -20.08
C ALA A 277 -10.35 0.73 -18.91
N VAL A 278 -10.07 -0.04 -17.85
CA VAL A 278 -10.91 -0.05 -16.63
C VAL A 278 -10.96 1.33 -15.97
N ALA A 279 -9.82 2.01 -15.89
CA ALA A 279 -9.76 3.36 -15.33
C ALA A 279 -10.53 4.39 -16.18
N PHE A 280 -10.46 4.29 -17.52
CA PHE A 280 -11.26 5.11 -18.43
C PHE A 280 -12.77 4.89 -18.20
N ASP A 281 -13.20 3.63 -18.16
CA ASP A 281 -14.61 3.30 -17.95
C ASP A 281 -15.10 3.76 -16.57
N ALA A 282 -14.24 3.73 -15.54
CA ALA A 282 -14.56 4.25 -14.20
C ALA A 282 -14.83 5.76 -14.21
N VAL A 283 -13.98 6.54 -14.87
CA VAL A 283 -14.14 8.00 -14.99
C VAL A 283 -15.38 8.34 -15.83
N LYS A 284 -15.62 7.58 -16.90
CA LYS A 284 -16.86 7.70 -17.69
C LYS A 284 -18.10 7.45 -16.86
N ALA A 285 -18.15 6.33 -16.13
CA ALA A 285 -19.27 5.98 -15.28
C ALA A 285 -19.49 7.04 -14.18
N GLY A 286 -18.43 7.51 -13.52
CA GLY A 286 -18.54 8.58 -12.51
C GLY A 286 -19.07 9.89 -13.09
N THR A 287 -18.75 10.21 -14.34
CA THR A 287 -19.31 11.37 -15.03
C THR A 287 -20.80 11.19 -15.32
N GLU A 288 -21.21 10.02 -15.84
CA GLU A 288 -22.60 9.69 -16.17
C GLU A 288 -23.50 9.58 -14.93
N LEU A 289 -22.96 9.10 -13.81
CA LEU A 289 -23.65 9.00 -12.53
C LEU A 289 -23.69 10.31 -11.74
N GLU A 290 -23.10 11.37 -12.29
CA GLU A 290 -22.93 12.64 -11.59
C GLU A 290 -22.25 12.52 -10.21
N ALA A 291 -21.33 11.56 -10.05
CA ALA A 291 -20.61 11.34 -8.80
C ALA A 291 -19.74 12.55 -8.40
N ASP A 292 -19.42 12.65 -7.11
CA ASP A 292 -18.47 13.63 -6.59
C ASP A 292 -17.03 13.21 -6.84
N VAL A 293 -16.72 11.93 -6.63
CA VAL A 293 -15.34 11.41 -6.65
C VAL A 293 -15.25 10.06 -7.35
N VAL A 294 -14.22 9.87 -8.18
CA VAL A 294 -13.81 8.58 -8.73
C VAL A 294 -12.48 8.17 -8.12
N LEU A 295 -12.45 7.04 -7.39
CA LEU A 295 -11.22 6.48 -6.81
C LEU A 295 -10.73 5.30 -7.67
N VAL A 296 -9.51 5.38 -8.19
CA VAL A 296 -8.91 4.34 -9.04
C VAL A 296 -7.83 3.58 -8.28
N ASP A 297 -8.03 2.28 -8.01
CA ASP A 297 -7.03 1.38 -7.43
C ASP A 297 -6.13 0.81 -8.51
N THR A 298 -4.81 0.98 -8.42
CA THR A 298 -3.85 0.51 -9.44
C THR A 298 -3.01 -0.68 -8.97
N ALA A 299 -2.35 -1.35 -9.92
CA ALA A 299 -1.35 -2.38 -9.63
C ALA A 299 -0.12 -1.81 -8.87
N GLY A 300 0.64 -2.68 -8.19
CA GLY A 300 1.82 -2.29 -7.39
C GLY A 300 3.06 -3.20 -7.47
N ARG A 301 3.20 -4.00 -8.53
CA ARG A 301 4.29 -5.00 -8.68
C ARG A 301 5.63 -4.37 -9.05
N LEU A 302 6.38 -3.88 -8.05
CA LEU A 302 7.65 -3.17 -8.28
C LEU A 302 8.83 -4.05 -8.76
N HIS A 303 8.74 -5.39 -8.69
CA HIS A 303 9.84 -6.27 -9.12
C HIS A 303 10.13 -6.19 -10.63
N ASN A 304 9.20 -5.68 -11.44
CA ASN A 304 9.44 -5.29 -12.83
C ASN A 304 9.23 -3.77 -12.97
N LYS A 305 10.17 -2.98 -12.43
CA LYS A 305 10.09 -1.51 -12.34
C LYS A 305 9.68 -0.85 -13.65
N VAL A 306 10.32 -1.23 -14.76
CA VAL A 306 10.05 -0.62 -16.08
C VAL A 306 8.61 -0.88 -16.53
N GLY A 307 8.16 -2.14 -16.47
CA GLY A 307 6.80 -2.49 -16.89
C GLY A 307 5.71 -1.84 -16.03
N LEU A 308 5.90 -1.78 -14.71
CA LEU A 308 4.94 -1.13 -13.81
C LEU A 308 4.83 0.37 -14.09
N MET A 309 5.96 1.05 -14.30
CA MET A 309 5.97 2.49 -14.54
C MET A 309 5.36 2.85 -15.90
N ASP A 310 5.64 2.07 -16.94
CA ASP A 310 4.99 2.23 -18.25
C ASP A 310 3.47 2.04 -18.15
N GLU A 311 3.02 1.07 -17.35
CA GLU A 311 1.61 0.79 -17.12
C GLU A 311 0.91 1.93 -16.38
N LEU A 312 1.49 2.42 -15.27
CA LEU A 312 0.94 3.54 -14.51
C LEU A 312 0.91 4.83 -15.35
N GLY A 313 1.99 5.12 -16.09
CA GLY A 313 2.03 6.25 -17.02
C GLY A 313 1.04 6.09 -18.17
N LYS A 314 0.70 4.87 -18.58
CA LYS A 314 -0.39 4.61 -19.55
C LYS A 314 -1.76 4.87 -18.93
N VAL A 315 -2.02 4.38 -17.72
CA VAL A 315 -3.29 4.63 -16.98
C VAL A 315 -3.53 6.12 -16.85
N LYS A 316 -2.55 6.87 -16.34
CA LYS A 316 -2.59 8.34 -16.22
C LYS A 316 -2.97 9.01 -17.54
N ARG A 317 -2.22 8.74 -18.62
CA ARG A 317 -2.47 9.33 -19.94
C ARG A 317 -3.84 8.97 -20.53
N VAL A 318 -4.39 7.82 -20.19
CA VAL A 318 -5.71 7.39 -20.71
C VAL A 318 -6.84 8.06 -19.94
N ILE A 319 -6.73 8.16 -18.61
CA ILE A 319 -7.64 8.96 -17.78
C ILE A 319 -7.64 10.42 -18.24
N GLU A 320 -6.46 11.03 -18.42
CA GLU A 320 -6.29 12.44 -18.81
C GLU A 320 -6.88 12.80 -20.18
N LYS A 321 -7.17 11.82 -21.04
CA LYS A 321 -7.92 12.07 -22.29
C LYS A 321 -9.39 12.40 -22.04
N GLN A 322 -9.92 12.00 -20.89
CA GLN A 322 -11.31 12.19 -20.52
C GLN A 322 -11.49 13.24 -19.44
N SER A 323 -10.67 13.21 -18.40
CA SER A 323 -10.70 14.15 -17.28
C SER A 323 -9.29 14.34 -16.72
N PRO A 324 -8.90 15.56 -16.31
CA PRO A 324 -7.72 15.74 -15.47
C PRO A 324 -7.76 14.83 -14.24
N ILE A 325 -6.59 14.35 -13.81
CA ILE A 325 -6.42 13.71 -12.51
C ILE A 325 -6.18 14.83 -11.50
N ASP A 326 -7.05 14.93 -10.51
CA ASP A 326 -6.99 15.98 -9.48
C ASP A 326 -6.06 15.58 -8.33
N GLU A 327 -5.91 14.28 -8.09
CA GLU A 327 -5.07 13.78 -7.01
C GLU A 327 -4.43 12.43 -7.32
N VAL A 328 -3.14 12.29 -6.97
CA VAL A 328 -2.41 11.03 -7.02
C VAL A 328 -1.88 10.72 -5.63
N LEU A 329 -2.53 9.76 -4.98
CA LEU A 329 -2.21 9.33 -3.62
C LEU A 329 -1.25 8.14 -3.64
N LEU A 330 -0.06 8.33 -3.08
CA LEU A 330 0.93 7.28 -2.92
C LEU A 330 0.77 6.61 -1.54
N VAL A 331 0.45 5.31 -1.54
CA VAL A 331 0.30 4.53 -0.31
C VAL A 331 1.61 3.85 0.07
N LEU A 332 2.14 4.23 1.24
CA LEU A 332 3.37 3.69 1.82
C LEU A 332 3.09 3.03 3.17
N ASP A 333 3.87 2.00 3.46
CA ASP A 333 3.83 1.29 4.74
C ASP A 333 4.88 1.90 5.68
N ALA A 334 4.43 2.47 6.81
CA ALA A 334 5.30 3.14 7.78
C ALA A 334 6.35 2.19 8.41
N THR A 335 6.16 0.87 8.34
CA THR A 335 7.13 -0.11 8.86
C THR A 335 8.33 -0.31 7.92
N THR A 336 8.22 0.09 6.66
CA THR A 336 9.26 -0.14 5.65
C THR A 336 10.45 0.82 5.75
N GLY A 337 10.32 1.91 6.50
CA GLY A 337 11.37 2.91 6.71
C GLY A 337 11.99 3.41 5.39
N GLN A 338 13.32 3.48 5.35
CA GLN A 338 14.09 3.91 4.17
C GLN A 338 13.85 3.10 2.89
N ASN A 339 13.38 1.84 3.00
CA ASN A 339 13.02 1.08 1.80
C ASN A 339 11.75 1.62 1.15
N GLY A 340 10.76 2.03 1.93
CA GLY A 340 9.56 2.70 1.43
C GLY A 340 9.89 4.00 0.72
N LEU A 341 10.84 4.77 1.27
CA LEU A 341 11.28 6.05 0.70
C LEU A 341 11.86 5.90 -0.72
N ARG A 342 12.80 4.97 -0.91
CA ARG A 342 13.39 4.72 -2.23
C ARG A 342 12.36 4.25 -3.25
N GLN A 343 11.32 3.56 -2.81
CA GLN A 343 10.25 3.13 -3.69
C GLN A 343 9.37 4.32 -4.07
N ALA A 344 9.07 5.19 -3.11
CA ALA A 344 8.29 6.40 -3.30
C ALA A 344 8.89 7.35 -4.35
N GLU A 345 10.21 7.52 -4.32
CA GLU A 345 10.94 8.32 -5.31
C GLU A 345 10.66 7.86 -6.75
N VAL A 346 10.68 6.55 -6.98
CA VAL A 346 10.44 5.98 -8.32
C VAL A 346 9.00 6.21 -8.80
N PHE A 347 8.01 6.19 -7.89
CA PHE A 347 6.63 6.51 -8.25
C PHE A 347 6.45 8.01 -8.55
N ALA A 348 7.06 8.88 -7.74
CA ALA A 348 6.96 10.32 -7.91
C ALA A 348 7.48 10.80 -9.27
N GLU A 349 8.51 10.14 -9.82
CA GLU A 349 9.06 10.45 -11.16
C GLU A 349 8.08 10.19 -12.32
N VAL A 350 7.07 9.35 -12.14
CA VAL A 350 6.27 8.80 -13.26
C VAL A 350 4.80 9.25 -13.24
N VAL A 351 4.21 9.40 -12.06
CA VAL A 351 2.76 9.65 -11.94
C VAL A 351 2.39 10.97 -11.29
N ASP A 352 3.35 11.87 -11.05
CA ASP A 352 3.11 13.19 -10.44
C ASP A 352 2.33 13.06 -9.12
N VAL A 353 2.91 12.33 -8.16
CA VAL A 353 2.31 12.14 -6.82
C VAL A 353 1.99 13.50 -6.20
N THR A 354 0.80 13.66 -5.64
CA THR A 354 0.34 14.93 -5.02
C THR A 354 0.10 14.79 -3.52
N GLY A 355 0.00 13.57 -2.99
CA GLY A 355 -0.20 13.32 -1.57
C GLY A 355 0.22 11.91 -1.16
N ILE A 356 0.53 11.74 0.11
CA ILE A 356 0.94 10.45 0.68
C ILE A 356 -0.11 9.95 1.67
N VAL A 357 -0.35 8.64 1.62
CA VAL A 357 -1.05 7.90 2.66
C VAL A 357 -0.08 6.97 3.37
N LEU A 358 0.07 7.13 4.68
CA LEU A 358 0.91 6.24 5.49
C LEU A 358 0.05 5.21 6.21
N THR A 359 0.28 3.93 5.95
CA THR A 359 -0.43 2.83 6.63
C THR A 359 0.42 2.21 7.74
N LYS A 360 -0.24 1.47 8.64
CA LYS A 360 0.38 0.70 9.74
C LYS A 360 1.19 1.57 10.71
N LEU A 361 0.80 2.83 10.88
CA LEU A 361 1.50 3.75 11.76
C LEU A 361 1.27 3.41 13.25
N ASP A 362 0.20 2.67 13.57
CA ASP A 362 -0.10 2.16 14.91
C ASP A 362 0.83 1.04 15.38
N GLY A 363 1.49 0.34 14.44
CA GLY A 363 2.37 -0.79 14.73
C GLY A 363 3.86 -0.45 14.87
N THR A 364 4.23 0.84 14.81
CA THR A 364 5.63 1.24 14.70
C THR A 364 5.98 2.48 15.52
N ALA A 365 7.19 2.47 16.10
CA ALA A 365 7.82 3.65 16.73
C ALA A 365 8.57 4.53 15.70
N LYS A 366 8.51 4.19 14.41
CA LYS A 366 9.20 4.87 13.31
C LYS A 366 8.40 6.06 12.77
N GLY A 367 7.96 6.94 13.67
CA GLY A 367 7.20 8.14 13.29
C GLY A 367 7.98 9.07 12.34
N GLY A 368 9.31 9.05 12.39
CA GLY A 368 10.16 9.93 11.59
C GLY A 368 10.01 9.77 10.07
N ILE A 369 9.45 8.64 9.61
CA ILE A 369 9.21 8.39 8.18
C ILE A 369 8.34 9.47 7.53
N VAL A 370 7.46 10.14 8.28
CA VAL A 370 6.65 11.28 7.79
C VAL A 370 7.54 12.41 7.31
N VAL A 371 8.52 12.81 8.13
CA VAL A 371 9.41 13.94 7.82
C VAL A 371 10.28 13.60 6.62
N SER A 372 10.89 12.41 6.63
CA SER A 372 11.79 12.01 5.54
C SER A 372 11.08 11.87 4.21
N VAL A 373 9.85 11.32 4.18
CA VAL A 373 9.09 11.18 2.93
C VAL A 373 8.60 12.52 2.37
N GLN A 374 8.09 13.42 3.23
CA GLN A 374 7.61 14.72 2.76
C GLN A 374 8.76 15.55 2.19
N ARG A 375 9.90 15.59 2.89
CA ARG A 375 11.09 16.31 2.40
C ARG A 375 11.58 15.78 1.08
N LYS A 376 11.63 14.44 0.94
CA LYS A 376 12.20 13.82 -0.25
C LYS A 376 11.32 13.98 -1.48
N LEU A 377 10.00 13.89 -1.32
CA LEU A 377 9.05 13.95 -2.43
C LEU A 377 8.47 15.35 -2.66
N GLY A 378 8.59 16.26 -1.69
CA GLY A 378 8.01 17.60 -1.76
C GLY A 378 6.48 17.63 -1.67
N VAL A 379 5.84 16.56 -1.17
CA VAL A 379 4.38 16.43 -1.09
C VAL A 379 3.95 16.03 0.32
N PRO A 380 2.74 16.44 0.76
CA PRO A 380 2.34 16.24 2.15
C PRO A 380 1.82 14.82 2.40
N VAL A 381 1.99 14.35 3.63
CA VAL A 381 1.18 13.25 4.16
C VAL A 381 -0.20 13.81 4.44
N LYS A 382 -1.20 13.27 3.75
CA LYS A 382 -2.60 13.71 3.85
C LYS A 382 -3.45 12.78 4.71
N LEU A 383 -3.14 11.48 4.69
CA LEU A 383 -3.91 10.46 5.41
C LEU A 383 -2.99 9.49 6.15
N VAL A 384 -3.48 8.98 7.29
CA VAL A 384 -2.83 7.94 8.09
C VAL A 384 -3.78 6.79 8.39
N GLY A 385 -3.31 5.56 8.15
CA GLY A 385 -3.95 4.32 8.55
C GLY A 385 -3.43 3.86 9.91
N LEU A 386 -4.32 3.72 10.88
CA LEU A 386 -3.99 3.48 12.29
C LEU A 386 -4.53 2.15 12.82
N GLY A 387 -4.74 1.18 11.92
CA GLY A 387 -5.19 -0.16 12.25
C GLY A 387 -5.90 -0.87 11.10
N GLU A 388 -6.38 -2.07 11.39
CA GLU A 388 -7.03 -2.96 10.42
C GLU A 388 -8.55 -2.73 10.29
N GLY A 389 -9.15 -1.98 11.22
CA GLY A 389 -10.59 -1.72 11.22
C GLY A 389 -11.03 -0.92 9.99
N PRO A 390 -12.29 -1.06 9.54
CA PRO A 390 -12.80 -0.41 8.33
C PRO A 390 -12.86 1.12 8.44
N ASP A 391 -12.84 1.65 9.67
CA ASP A 391 -12.85 3.09 9.96
C ASP A 391 -11.48 3.60 10.46
N ASP A 392 -10.41 2.79 10.35
CA ASP A 392 -9.05 3.14 10.78
C ASP A 392 -8.26 3.86 9.68
N LEU A 393 -8.83 4.95 9.16
CA LEU A 393 -8.18 5.92 8.26
C LEU A 393 -8.56 7.34 8.74
N ALA A 394 -7.57 8.21 8.92
CA ALA A 394 -7.76 9.59 9.36
C ALA A 394 -7.01 10.58 8.47
N PRO A 395 -7.48 11.83 8.38
CA PRO A 395 -6.66 12.97 7.99
C PRO A 395 -5.41 13.07 8.86
N PHE A 396 -4.28 13.41 8.24
CA PHE A 396 -3.04 13.69 8.96
C PHE A 396 -3.12 15.08 9.60
N ASP A 397 -2.92 15.13 10.91
CA ASP A 397 -2.90 16.35 11.71
C ASP A 397 -1.46 16.58 12.20
N PRO A 398 -0.72 17.56 11.62
CA PRO A 398 0.67 17.83 11.95
C PRO A 398 0.89 18.10 13.44
N GLU A 399 0.00 18.87 14.07
CA GLU A 399 0.13 19.23 15.49
C GLU A 399 -0.10 18.02 16.36
N ALA A 400 -1.19 17.29 16.15
CA ALA A 400 -1.47 16.08 16.92
C ALA A 400 -0.39 15.00 16.71
N PHE A 401 0.20 14.94 15.52
CA PHE A 401 1.29 14.01 15.22
C PHE A 401 2.58 14.38 15.97
N VAL A 402 2.98 15.65 15.93
CA VAL A 402 4.18 16.12 16.65
C VAL A 402 3.98 16.01 18.15
N ASP A 403 2.81 16.42 18.66
CA ASP A 403 2.45 16.29 20.07
C ASP A 403 2.56 14.83 20.54
N ALA A 404 2.10 13.87 19.71
CA ALA A 404 2.22 12.46 20.01
C ALA A 404 3.68 11.94 20.03
N ILE A 405 4.59 12.55 19.26
CA ILE A 405 6.04 12.23 19.29
C ILE A 405 6.68 12.77 20.55
N VAL A 406 6.41 14.02 20.92
CA VAL A 406 7.12 14.70 22.02
C VAL A 406 6.57 14.34 23.41
N GLY A 407 5.33 13.84 23.51
CA GLY A 407 4.73 13.38 24.75
C GLY A 407 3.89 14.42 25.47
#